data_AF-X1CM27-F1
#
_entry.id   AF-X1CM27-F1
#
_cell.length_a   1.000
_cell.length_b   1.000
_cell.length_c   1.000
_cell.angle_alpha   90.00
_cell.angle_beta   90.00
_cell.angle_gamma   90.00
#
_symmetry.space_group_name_H-M   'P 1'
#
loop_
_entity.id
_entity.type
_entity.pdbx_description
1 polymer ?
#
loop_
_entity_poly.entity_id
_entity_poly.type
_entity_poly.pdbx_seq_one_letter_code
_entity_poly.pdbx_strand_id
1 'polypeptide(L)'
;MSFLRIRHIVGTAAVLAIGWIIPAPALAGMVVLANRTHADVEFTMEWPEGEVRRHTLAPADILPIPVSNQVEIVFESDGKSRRHTAKANSLHYFVTRSGRLEAAQIRLPGLPDAATDAATDSAPAKPSKRTTSLCVIPVKILVDDDEPATRRVWEQRLRQRLDEASDVFEHYCRTRFKVVATGTWDSDDSIHDFHRSMR
;
A
#
# COMPACT_ATOMS: atom_id res chain seq x y z
N MET A 1 24.17 8.35 -76.38
CA MET A 1 23.64 9.30 -75.38
C MET A 1 23.49 8.55 -74.06
N SER A 2 24.47 8.77 -73.17
CA SER A 2 24.47 8.32 -71.77
C SER A 2 23.29 8.87 -71.00
N PHE A 3 22.70 8.10 -70.08
CA PHE A 3 22.38 8.58 -68.73
C PHE A 3 22.23 7.42 -67.73
N LEU A 4 23.23 7.38 -66.86
CA LEU A 4 23.36 6.84 -65.51
C LEU A 4 22.07 6.86 -64.65
N ARG A 5 21.74 5.76 -63.96
CA ARG A 5 21.14 5.77 -62.61
C ARG A 5 21.50 4.52 -61.81
N ILE A 6 22.65 4.57 -61.13
CA ILE A 6 22.95 3.69 -59.98
C ILE A 6 22.23 4.31 -58.79
N ARG A 7 21.19 3.65 -58.27
CA ARG A 7 20.57 4.02 -56.99
C ARG A 7 21.23 3.18 -55.90
N HIS A 8 22.05 3.84 -55.08
CA HIS A 8 22.56 3.29 -53.84
C HIS A 8 21.39 2.96 -52.91
N ILE A 9 21.24 1.68 -52.56
CA ILE A 9 20.41 1.25 -51.43
C ILE A 9 21.28 1.44 -50.18
N VAL A 10 21.17 2.61 -49.55
CA VAL A 10 21.67 2.81 -48.18
C VAL A 10 20.59 2.28 -47.26
N GLY A 11 20.70 1.01 -46.89
CA GLY A 11 19.86 0.37 -45.88
C GLY A 11 20.29 0.86 -44.51
N THR A 12 19.59 1.85 -43.97
CA THR A 12 19.77 2.36 -42.61
C THR A 12 19.28 1.31 -41.62
N ALA A 13 20.18 0.49 -41.10
CA ALA A 13 19.91 -0.43 -40.00
C ALA A 13 19.75 0.39 -38.70
N ALA A 14 18.53 0.87 -38.43
CA ALA A 14 18.18 1.41 -37.13
C ALA A 14 17.91 0.24 -36.17
N VAL A 15 18.97 -0.21 -35.49
CA VAL A 15 18.87 -1.15 -34.38
C VAL A 15 18.13 -0.43 -33.24
N LEU A 16 16.86 -0.79 -33.06
CA LEU A 16 16.03 -0.47 -31.92
C LEU A 16 16.67 -1.05 -30.66
N ALA A 17 17.51 -0.25 -29.98
CA ALA A 17 17.91 -0.48 -28.61
C ALA A 17 16.70 -0.21 -27.70
N ILE A 18 15.74 -1.15 -27.68
CA ILE A 18 14.72 -1.24 -26.62
C ILE A 18 15.48 -1.71 -25.39
N GLY A 19 16.12 -0.77 -24.70
CA GLY A 19 16.70 -1.00 -23.39
C GLY A 19 15.60 -1.48 -22.48
N TRP A 20 15.70 -2.73 -22.03
CA TRP A 20 14.91 -3.26 -20.92
C TRP A 20 15.16 -2.39 -19.70
N ILE A 21 14.26 -1.44 -19.45
CA ILE A 21 14.09 -0.85 -18.14
C ILE A 21 13.50 -1.97 -17.31
N ILE A 22 14.34 -2.83 -16.73
CA ILE A 22 13.90 -3.75 -15.69
C ILE A 22 13.64 -2.85 -14.48
N PRO A 23 12.37 -2.62 -14.09
CA PRO A 23 12.10 -1.89 -12.87
C PRO A 23 12.73 -2.69 -11.73
N ALA A 24 13.63 -2.05 -10.98
CA ALA A 24 14.17 -2.65 -9.78
C ALA A 24 12.98 -3.04 -8.87
N PRO A 25 12.95 -4.26 -8.31
CA PRO A 25 11.86 -4.68 -7.44
C PRO A 25 11.74 -3.67 -6.30
N ALA A 26 10.58 -3.02 -6.22
CA ALA A 26 10.27 -2.10 -5.13
C ALA A 26 9.95 -2.95 -3.90
N LEU A 27 10.95 -3.16 -3.04
CA LEU A 27 10.73 -3.74 -1.72
C LEU A 27 10.09 -2.67 -0.83
N ALA A 28 8.77 -2.69 -0.76
CA ALA A 28 8.02 -1.88 0.19
C ALA A 28 7.84 -2.69 1.48
N GLY A 29 8.77 -2.51 2.43
CA GLY A 29 8.62 -3.06 3.76
C GLY A 29 7.58 -2.28 4.57
N MET A 30 6.91 -2.96 5.50
CA MET A 30 5.94 -2.33 6.40
C MET A 30 6.24 -2.64 7.86
N VAL A 31 6.19 -1.63 8.72
CA VAL A 31 6.06 -1.80 10.17
C VAL A 31 4.61 -1.51 10.53
N VAL A 32 3.99 -2.38 11.32
CA VAL A 32 2.66 -2.13 11.88
C VAL A 32 2.79 -1.92 13.37
N LEU A 33 2.27 -0.80 13.87
CA LEU A 33 2.22 -0.48 15.30
C LEU A 33 0.78 -0.52 15.78
N ALA A 34 0.51 -1.23 16.87
CA ALA A 34 -0.78 -1.21 17.55
C ALA A 34 -0.67 -0.56 18.93
N ASN A 35 -1.70 0.16 19.37
CA ASN A 35 -1.77 0.64 20.75
C ASN A 35 -2.70 -0.26 21.56
N ARG A 36 -2.14 -1.06 22.47
CA ARG A 36 -2.90 -1.90 23.42
C ARG A 36 -3.03 -1.27 24.81
N THR A 37 -2.72 0.01 24.94
CA THR A 37 -2.94 0.77 26.17
C THR A 37 -4.34 1.39 26.16
N HIS A 38 -4.73 1.99 27.29
CA HIS A 38 -6.00 2.70 27.44
C HIS A 38 -5.89 4.22 27.20
N ALA A 39 -4.71 4.71 26.78
CA ALA A 39 -4.45 6.13 26.55
C ALA A 39 -3.80 6.34 25.18
N ASP A 40 -3.83 7.58 24.68
CA ASP A 40 -3.08 7.96 23.48
C ASP A 40 -1.58 7.76 23.73
N VAL A 41 -0.89 7.18 22.74
CA VAL A 41 0.57 7.05 22.76
C VAL A 41 1.17 8.00 21.76
N GLU A 42 1.91 8.99 22.26
CA GLU A 42 2.75 9.85 21.44
C GLU A 42 4.13 9.22 21.26
N PHE A 43 4.61 9.20 20.02
CA PHE A 43 5.93 8.69 19.70
C PHE A 43 6.50 9.38 18.46
N THR A 44 7.80 9.22 18.28
CA THR A 44 8.55 9.71 17.14
C THR A 44 9.17 8.52 16.43
N MET A 45 9.16 8.55 15.11
CA MET A 45 9.89 7.60 14.29
C MET A 45 11.10 8.27 13.69
N GLU A 46 12.25 7.64 13.84
CA GLU A 46 13.53 8.08 13.29
C GLU A 46 14.00 7.06 12.25
N TRP A 47 14.07 7.49 10.99
CA TRP A 47 14.56 6.68 9.88
C TRP A 47 16.10 6.77 9.79
N PRO A 48 16.80 5.73 9.31
CA PRO A 48 18.25 5.75 9.12
C PRO A 48 18.74 6.91 8.25
N GLU A 49 17.91 7.38 7.32
CA GLU A 49 18.17 8.52 6.43
C GLU A 49 18.06 9.89 7.14
N GLY A 50 17.80 9.91 8.45
CA GLY A 50 17.68 11.12 9.27
C GLY A 50 16.30 11.78 9.19
N GLU A 51 15.34 11.18 8.49
CA GLU A 51 13.95 11.63 8.53
C GLU A 51 13.36 11.34 9.92
N VAL A 52 12.59 12.29 10.45
CA VAL A 52 11.94 12.19 11.76
C VAL A 52 10.48 12.59 11.61
N ARG A 53 9.56 11.76 12.10
CA ARG A 53 8.12 12.06 12.09
C ARG A 53 7.48 11.75 13.44
N ARG A 54 6.66 12.68 13.92
CA ARG A 54 5.87 12.50 15.15
C ARG A 54 4.52 11.88 14.80
N HIS A 55 4.07 10.98 15.67
CA HIS A 55 2.81 10.26 15.56
C HIS A 55 2.11 10.21 16.91
N THR A 56 0.78 10.15 16.86
CA THR A 56 -0.08 9.85 18.01
C THR A 56 -0.94 8.66 17.61
N LEU A 57 -1.03 7.65 18.48
CA LEU A 57 -1.84 6.45 18.25
C LEU A 57 -2.87 6.31 19.35
N ALA A 58 -4.15 6.38 18.98
CA ALA A 58 -5.27 6.27 19.91
C ALA A 58 -5.38 4.86 20.52
N PRO A 59 -6.07 4.69 21.67
CA PRO A 59 -6.33 3.38 22.26
C PRO A 59 -6.98 2.41 21.26
N ALA A 60 -6.51 1.16 21.26
CA ALA A 60 -6.97 0.09 20.36
C ALA A 60 -6.78 0.36 18.86
N ASP A 61 -6.03 1.40 18.50
CA ASP A 61 -5.77 1.75 17.10
C ASP A 61 -4.49 1.08 16.55
N ILE A 62 -4.38 1.04 15.22
CA ILE A 62 -3.27 0.46 14.47
C ILE A 62 -2.78 1.46 13.41
N LEU A 63 -1.46 1.61 13.32
CA LEU A 63 -0.80 2.47 12.34
C LEU A 63 0.18 1.66 11.46
N PRO A 64 -0.12 1.48 10.16
CA PRO A 64 0.79 0.88 9.19
C PRO A 64 1.74 1.93 8.59
N ILE A 65 3.04 1.63 8.64
CA ILE A 65 4.09 2.59 8.32
C ILE A 65 5.07 1.96 7.33
N PRO A 66 5.19 2.53 6.11
CA PRO A 66 6.14 2.05 5.13
C PRO A 66 7.57 2.33 5.58
N VAL A 67 8.43 1.31 5.50
CA VAL A 67 9.85 1.36 5.85
C VAL A 67 10.66 0.60 4.81
N SER A 68 11.86 1.08 4.51
CA SER A 68 12.79 0.39 3.59
C SER A 68 13.42 -0.84 4.24
N ASN A 69 13.85 -0.72 5.49
CA ASN A 69 14.57 -1.79 6.20
C ASN A 69 14.28 -1.80 7.70
N GLN A 70 14.50 -0.69 8.40
CA GLN A 70 14.20 -0.56 9.83
C GLN A 70 13.97 0.90 10.20
N VAL A 71 13.37 1.12 11.36
CA VAL A 71 13.11 2.44 11.94
C VAL A 71 13.25 2.36 13.46
N GLU A 72 13.71 3.44 14.08
CA GLU A 72 13.71 3.59 15.53
C GLU A 72 12.42 4.26 15.99
N ILE A 73 11.74 3.64 16.95
CA ILE A 73 10.54 4.19 17.58
C ILE A 73 10.95 4.76 18.93
N VAL A 74 10.79 6.07 19.09
CA VAL A 74 11.16 6.82 20.29
C VAL A 74 9.90 7.28 20.99
N PHE A 75 9.74 6.93 22.26
CA PHE A 75 8.55 7.24 23.05
C PHE A 75 8.93 7.52 24.51
N GLU A 76 8.06 8.20 25.24
CA GLU A 76 8.28 8.48 26.66
C GLU A 76 7.64 7.40 27.54
N SER A 77 8.34 6.99 28.60
CA SER A 77 7.83 6.06 29.59
C SER A 77 8.44 6.42 30.94
N ASP A 78 7.60 6.77 31.92
CA ASP A 78 8.03 7.13 33.28
C ASP A 78 9.03 8.31 33.28
N GLY A 79 8.72 9.37 32.52
CA GLY A 79 9.55 10.57 32.39
C GLY A 79 10.85 10.39 31.59
N LYS A 80 11.07 9.21 31.00
CA LYS A 80 12.31 8.87 30.28
C LYS A 80 12.01 8.50 28.84
N SER A 81 12.85 9.01 27.93
CA SER A 81 12.84 8.58 26.53
C SER A 81 13.32 7.13 26.42
N ARG A 82 12.56 6.31 25.69
CA ARG A 82 12.88 4.93 25.33
C ARG A 82 12.96 4.82 23.82
N ARG A 83 13.79 3.88 23.36
CA ARG A 83 13.98 3.56 21.94
C ARG A 83 13.63 2.09 21.70
N HIS A 84 13.01 1.80 20.56
CA HIS A 84 12.63 0.46 20.14
C HIS A 84 12.82 0.32 18.63
N THR A 85 13.70 -0.58 18.22
CA THR A 85 13.96 -0.86 16.80
C THR A 85 12.85 -1.72 16.20
N ALA A 86 12.23 -1.26 15.11
CA ALA A 86 11.27 -2.03 14.33
C ALA A 86 11.80 -2.29 12.92
N LYS A 87 11.88 -3.56 12.53
CA LYS A 87 12.32 -3.99 11.20
C LYS A 87 11.17 -3.99 10.20
N ALA A 88 11.46 -3.91 8.92
CA ALA A 88 10.51 -4.10 7.85
C ALA A 88 9.79 -5.45 8.00
N ASN A 89 8.53 -5.48 7.60
CA ASN A 89 7.63 -6.63 7.64
C ASN A 89 7.44 -7.21 9.04
N SER A 90 7.34 -6.35 10.04
CA SER A 90 7.14 -6.76 11.43
C SER A 90 5.98 -6.04 12.11
N LEU A 91 5.38 -6.73 13.07
CA LEU A 91 4.23 -6.29 13.86
C LEU A 91 4.72 -5.93 15.27
N HIS A 92 4.36 -4.74 15.75
CA HIS A 92 4.73 -4.24 17.08
C HIS A 92 3.51 -3.65 17.78
N TYR A 93 3.59 -3.52 19.09
CA TYR A 93 2.53 -2.91 19.89
C TYR A 93 3.08 -2.19 21.12
N PHE A 94 2.40 -1.11 21.47
CA PHE A 94 2.53 -0.45 22.76
C PHE A 94 1.65 -1.13 23.80
N VAL A 95 2.17 -1.33 25.00
CA VAL A 95 1.44 -1.92 26.14
C VAL A 95 1.95 -1.31 27.44
N THR A 96 1.09 -1.23 28.45
CA THR A 96 1.49 -0.87 29.81
C THR A 96 1.78 -2.13 30.60
N ARG A 97 3.03 -2.32 31.05
CA ARG A 97 3.44 -3.41 31.95
C ARG A 97 4.06 -2.84 33.20
N SER A 98 3.56 -3.27 34.37
CA SER A 98 4.02 -2.78 35.67
C SER A 98 4.01 -1.25 35.77
N GLY A 99 2.97 -0.61 35.22
CA GLY A 99 2.80 0.86 35.20
C GLY A 99 3.66 1.61 34.18
N ARG A 100 4.44 0.91 33.34
CA ARG A 100 5.35 1.51 32.36
C ARG A 100 4.90 1.23 30.94
N LEU A 101 5.01 2.24 30.08
CA LEU A 101 4.82 2.07 28.64
C LEU A 101 6.01 1.29 28.06
N GLU A 102 5.71 0.24 27.31
CA GLU A 102 6.67 -0.60 26.61
C GLU A 102 6.21 -0.81 25.17
N ALA A 103 7.17 -0.89 24.25
CA ALA A 103 6.96 -1.38 22.90
C ALA A 103 7.45 -2.82 22.81
N ALA A 104 6.70 -3.69 22.16
CA ALA A 104 7.04 -5.09 22.00
C ALA A 104 6.66 -5.60 20.61
N GLN A 105 7.39 -6.58 20.11
CA GLN A 105 7.09 -7.25 18.84
C GLN A 105 6.05 -8.36 19.04
N ILE A 106 5.10 -8.49 18.12
CA ILE A 106 4.24 -9.68 17.98
C ILE A 106 5.01 -10.69 17.13
N ARG A 107 5.25 -11.88 17.70
CA ARG A 107 5.74 -13.02 16.93
C ARG A 107 4.56 -13.85 16.45
N LEU A 108 4.49 -14.09 15.14
CA LEU A 108 3.48 -14.95 14.55
C LEU A 108 4.05 -16.38 14.48
N PRO A 109 3.41 -17.39 15.11
CA PRO A 109 3.87 -18.77 15.04
C PRO A 109 3.92 -19.26 13.58
N GLY A 110 5.00 -19.94 13.21
CA GLY A 110 5.15 -20.54 11.88
C GLY A 110 5.59 -19.58 10.77
N LEU A 111 5.75 -18.28 11.07
CA LEU A 111 6.45 -17.35 10.19
C LEU A 111 7.90 -17.20 10.68
N PRO A 112 8.90 -17.17 9.77
CA PRO A 112 10.25 -16.78 10.16
C PRO A 112 10.18 -15.43 10.87
N ASP A 113 11.01 -15.23 11.90
CA ASP A 113 11.16 -13.90 12.46
C ASP A 113 11.46 -12.96 11.29
N ALA A 114 10.92 -11.73 11.30
CA ALA A 114 11.11 -10.73 10.23
C ALA A 114 12.59 -10.39 9.94
N ALA A 115 13.53 -11.08 10.59
CA ALA A 115 14.97 -11.02 10.48
C ALA A 115 15.63 -12.31 9.96
N THR A 116 14.92 -13.40 9.63
CA THR A 116 15.55 -14.63 9.13
C THR A 116 15.57 -14.63 7.60
N ASP A 117 16.67 -14.13 7.06
CA ASP A 117 17.30 -14.58 5.80
C ASP A 117 16.46 -14.53 4.51
N ALA A 118 15.91 -13.36 4.21
CA ALA A 118 15.90 -12.88 2.82
C ALA A 118 16.93 -11.75 2.66
N ALA A 119 18.15 -11.98 3.14
CA ALA A 119 19.34 -11.37 2.57
C ALA A 119 19.54 -11.96 1.16
N THR A 120 18.66 -11.59 0.22
CA THR A 120 19.15 -11.51 -1.16
C THR A 120 19.99 -10.24 -1.16
N ASP A 121 21.27 -10.44 -1.42
CA ASP A 121 22.39 -9.48 -1.52
C ASP A 121 22.13 -8.38 -2.58
N SER A 122 21.00 -7.69 -2.48
CA SER A 122 20.67 -6.53 -3.29
C SER A 122 21.23 -5.33 -2.56
N ALA A 123 22.33 -4.80 -3.11
CA ALA A 123 22.97 -3.55 -2.70
C ALA A 123 21.92 -2.52 -2.23
N PRO A 124 22.23 -1.70 -1.19
CA PRO A 124 21.27 -0.76 -0.62
C PRO A 124 20.64 0.05 -1.73
N ALA A 125 19.37 -0.24 -2.03
CA ALA A 125 18.60 0.52 -2.98
C ALA A 125 18.62 1.94 -2.45
N LYS A 126 19.21 2.87 -3.24
CA LYS A 126 19.24 4.29 -2.88
C LYS A 126 17.85 4.68 -2.39
N PRO A 127 17.73 5.34 -1.23
CA PRO A 127 16.44 5.68 -0.65
C PRO A 127 15.67 6.49 -1.67
N SER A 128 14.73 5.84 -2.33
CA SER A 128 13.79 6.51 -3.21
C SER A 128 12.93 7.34 -2.27
N LYS A 129 13.03 8.67 -2.39
CA LYS A 129 12.10 9.64 -1.80
C LYS A 129 10.68 9.45 -2.35
N ARG A 130 10.13 8.24 -2.33
CA ARG A 130 8.72 8.04 -2.56
C ARG A 130 8.01 8.45 -1.29
N THR A 131 7.52 9.68 -1.35
CA THR A 131 6.46 10.23 -0.51
C THR A 131 5.45 9.12 -0.23
N THR A 132 5.09 8.99 1.05
CA THR A 132 4.08 8.08 1.59
C THR A 132 2.69 8.42 1.05
N SER A 133 2.53 8.37 -0.27
CA SER A 133 1.33 8.76 -0.99
C SER A 133 0.25 7.72 -0.79
N LEU A 134 -0.97 8.20 -0.54
CA LEU A 134 -2.15 7.38 -0.44
C LEU A 134 -2.38 6.65 -1.78
N CYS A 135 -2.61 5.34 -1.74
CA CYS A 135 -2.98 4.59 -2.94
C CYS A 135 -4.44 4.95 -3.30
N VAL A 136 -4.69 5.44 -4.52
CA VAL A 136 -6.05 5.77 -4.96
C VAL A 136 -6.50 4.76 -6.01
N ILE A 137 -7.54 4.00 -5.71
CA ILE A 137 -8.12 3.00 -6.61
C ILE A 137 -9.37 3.60 -7.29
N PRO A 138 -9.36 3.78 -8.62
CA PRO A 138 -10.56 4.18 -9.34
C PRO A 138 -11.59 3.04 -9.37
N VAL A 139 -12.83 3.34 -9.01
CA VAL A 139 -13.93 2.36 -8.91
C VAL A 139 -15.08 2.75 -9.84
N LYS A 140 -15.61 1.77 -10.58
CA LYS A 140 -16.88 1.87 -11.30
C LYS A 140 -17.93 1.08 -10.53
N ILE A 141 -19.04 1.72 -10.16
CA ILE A 141 -20.18 1.05 -9.50
C ILE A 141 -21.17 0.60 -10.56
N LEU A 142 -21.50 -0.68 -10.56
CA LEU A 142 -22.54 -1.26 -11.42
C LEU A 142 -23.63 -1.86 -10.52
N VAL A 143 -24.89 -1.56 -10.80
CA VAL A 143 -26.04 -2.22 -10.18
C VAL A 143 -26.72 -3.14 -11.17
N ASP A 144 -27.36 -4.18 -10.66
CA ASP A 144 -28.22 -5.06 -11.44
C ASP A 144 -29.40 -4.28 -12.07
N ASP A 145 -29.93 -4.76 -13.20
CA ASP A 145 -31.12 -4.18 -13.84
C ASP A 145 -32.39 -4.37 -13.00
N ASP A 146 -32.39 -5.34 -12.08
CA ASP A 146 -33.42 -5.57 -11.08
C ASP A 146 -33.41 -4.59 -9.88
N GLU A 147 -32.49 -3.60 -9.82
CA GLU A 147 -32.46 -2.64 -8.71
C GLU A 147 -33.75 -1.78 -8.69
N PRO A 148 -34.59 -1.92 -7.64
CA PRO A 148 -35.93 -1.30 -7.63
C PRO A 148 -35.88 0.22 -7.40
N ALA A 149 -34.76 0.74 -6.87
CA ALA A 149 -34.60 2.16 -6.63
C ALA A 149 -34.28 2.91 -7.92
N THR A 150 -34.75 4.15 -8.04
CA THR A 150 -34.31 5.02 -9.13
C THR A 150 -32.80 5.26 -9.08
N ARG A 151 -32.17 5.48 -10.24
CA ARG A 151 -30.73 5.77 -10.37
C ARG A 151 -30.19 6.77 -9.35
N ARG A 152 -30.90 7.87 -9.16
CA ARG A 152 -30.50 8.91 -8.20
C ARG A 152 -30.40 8.36 -6.77
N VAL A 153 -31.35 7.53 -6.36
CA VAL A 153 -31.44 7.00 -4.99
C VAL A 153 -30.37 5.94 -4.75
N TRP A 154 -30.24 4.94 -5.63
CA TRP A 154 -29.22 3.92 -5.43
C TRP A 154 -27.81 4.47 -5.58
N GLU A 155 -27.56 5.40 -6.50
CA GLU A 155 -26.22 5.96 -6.72
C GLU A 155 -25.74 6.70 -5.47
N GLN A 156 -26.59 7.54 -4.89
CA GLN A 156 -26.27 8.25 -3.65
C GLN A 156 -25.96 7.27 -2.52
N ARG A 157 -26.82 6.26 -2.33
CA ARG A 157 -26.66 5.23 -1.30
C ARG A 157 -25.35 4.46 -1.47
N LEU A 158 -25.01 4.02 -2.67
CA LEU A 158 -23.81 3.23 -2.93
C LEU A 158 -22.53 4.05 -2.86
N ARG A 159 -22.55 5.30 -3.31
CA ARG A 159 -21.42 6.23 -3.11
C ARG A 159 -21.14 6.43 -1.63
N GLN A 160 -22.16 6.73 -0.84
CA GLN A 160 -22.01 6.89 0.61
C GLN A 160 -21.41 5.63 1.25
N ARG A 161 -21.93 4.43 0.93
CA ARG A 161 -21.38 3.18 1.46
C ARG A 161 -19.93 2.94 1.04
N LEU A 162 -19.56 3.31 -0.18
CA LEU A 162 -18.17 3.19 -0.63
C LEU A 162 -17.27 4.21 0.05
N ASP A 163 -17.76 5.43 0.31
CA ASP A 163 -17.01 6.45 1.04
C ASP A 163 -16.77 5.99 2.50
N GLU A 164 -17.81 5.50 3.19
CA GLU A 164 -17.68 4.93 4.54
C GLU A 164 -16.71 3.75 4.59
N ALA A 165 -16.76 2.86 3.58
CA ALA A 165 -15.78 1.79 3.46
C ALA A 165 -14.37 2.34 3.15
N SER A 166 -14.27 3.33 2.27
CA SER A 166 -13.01 3.94 1.89
C SER A 166 -12.30 4.57 3.09
N ASP A 167 -13.02 5.13 4.05
CA ASP A 167 -12.43 5.67 5.28
C ASP A 167 -11.72 4.58 6.09
N VAL A 168 -12.32 3.40 6.20
CA VAL A 168 -11.72 2.23 6.86
C VAL A 168 -10.47 1.75 6.12
N PHE A 169 -10.54 1.63 4.79
CA PHE A 169 -9.39 1.21 3.98
C PHE A 169 -8.27 2.25 3.94
N GLU A 170 -8.60 3.53 4.01
CA GLU A 170 -7.61 4.59 4.06
C GLU A 170 -6.83 4.52 5.37
N HIS A 171 -7.55 4.35 6.48
CA HIS A 171 -6.95 4.26 7.80
C HIS A 171 -6.03 3.04 7.93
N TYR A 172 -6.52 1.84 7.61
CA TYR A 172 -5.77 0.59 7.85
C TYR A 172 -4.91 0.11 6.68
N CYS A 173 -5.24 0.50 5.45
CA CYS A 173 -4.58 0.01 4.24
C CYS A 173 -3.93 1.14 3.42
N ARG A 174 -4.02 2.39 3.87
CA ARG A 174 -3.55 3.58 3.13
C ARG A 174 -4.07 3.59 1.69
N THR A 175 -5.32 3.15 1.51
CA THR A 175 -5.97 3.00 0.22
C THR A 175 -7.29 3.74 0.22
N ARG A 176 -7.53 4.60 -0.78
CA ARG A 176 -8.79 5.34 -0.95
C ARG A 176 -9.46 4.93 -2.25
N PHE A 177 -10.76 4.67 -2.18
CA PHE A 177 -11.57 4.42 -3.36
C PHE A 177 -12.06 5.74 -3.95
N LYS A 178 -12.04 5.85 -5.28
CA LYS A 178 -12.59 7.01 -5.99
C LYS A 178 -13.59 6.55 -7.02
N VAL A 179 -14.87 6.85 -6.82
CA VAL A 179 -15.89 6.55 -7.82
C VAL A 179 -15.65 7.39 -9.07
N VAL A 180 -15.32 6.73 -10.18
CA VAL A 180 -15.08 7.38 -11.48
C VAL A 180 -16.26 7.22 -12.43
N ALA A 181 -17.13 6.23 -12.20
CA ALA A 181 -18.31 6.00 -13.03
C ALA A 181 -19.38 5.18 -12.29
N THR A 182 -20.64 5.33 -12.73
CA THR A 182 -21.80 4.55 -12.29
C THR A 182 -22.56 4.01 -13.49
N GLY A 183 -23.16 2.84 -13.39
CA GLY A 183 -23.96 2.24 -14.45
C GLY A 183 -24.81 1.07 -13.98
N THR A 184 -25.52 0.46 -14.92
CA THR A 184 -26.21 -0.82 -14.74
C THR A 184 -25.38 -1.93 -15.39
N TRP A 185 -25.38 -3.10 -14.78
CA TRP A 185 -24.96 -4.35 -15.38
C TRP A 185 -26.18 -4.96 -16.05
N ASP A 186 -26.01 -5.45 -17.29
CA ASP A 186 -27.06 -6.13 -18.04
C ASP A 186 -26.95 -7.63 -17.74
N SER A 187 -27.81 -8.13 -16.86
CA SER A 187 -27.84 -9.54 -16.46
C SER A 187 -28.70 -10.31 -17.46
N ASP A 188 -28.10 -11.04 -18.39
CA ASP A 188 -28.87 -12.00 -19.19
C ASP A 188 -29.08 -13.29 -18.38
N ASP A 189 -30.11 -13.29 -17.54
CA ASP A 189 -30.51 -14.43 -16.71
C ASP A 189 -30.96 -15.66 -17.52
N SER A 190 -31.11 -15.54 -18.84
CA SER A 190 -31.43 -16.67 -19.73
C SER A 190 -30.22 -17.58 -20.02
N ILE A 191 -29.01 -17.17 -19.65
CA ILE A 191 -27.78 -17.94 -19.88
C ILE A 191 -27.50 -18.87 -18.68
N HIS A 192 -28.05 -20.08 -18.73
CA HIS A 192 -27.76 -21.14 -17.74
C HIS A 192 -26.48 -21.94 -18.02
N ASP A 193 -25.76 -21.62 -19.11
CA ASP A 193 -24.53 -22.30 -19.51
C ASP A 193 -23.31 -21.42 -19.23
N PHE A 194 -22.64 -21.67 -18.10
CA PHE A 194 -21.45 -20.97 -17.62
C PHE A 194 -20.31 -20.90 -18.65
N HIS A 195 -20.26 -21.84 -19.61
CA HIS A 195 -19.25 -21.81 -20.67
C HIS A 195 -19.50 -20.74 -21.75
N ARG A 196 -20.72 -20.20 -21.85
CA ARG A 196 -21.05 -19.12 -22.80
C ARG A 196 -20.74 -17.71 -22.27
N SER A 197 -20.63 -17.52 -20.95
CA SER A 197 -20.42 -16.19 -20.34
C SER A 197 -18.96 -15.75 -20.25
N MET A 198 -17.99 -16.60 -20.64
CA MET A 198 -16.55 -16.31 -20.57
C MET A 198 -15.86 -16.14 -21.94
N ARG A 199 -16.62 -15.88 -23.02
CA ARG A 199 -16.08 -15.49 -24.33
C ARG A 199 -16.38 -14.03 -24.62
#